data_AF-A0A2U9C7J6-F1
#
_entry.id   AF-A0A2U9C7J6-F1
#
_cell.length_a   1.000
_cell.length_b   1.000
_cell.length_c   1.000
_cell.angle_alpha   90.00
_cell.angle_beta   90.00
_cell.angle_gamma   90.00
#
_symmetry.space_group_name_H-M   'P 1'
#
loop_
_entity.id
_entity.type
_entity.pdbx_description
1 polymer ?
#
loop_
_entity_poly.entity_id
_entity_poly.type
_entity_poly.pdbx_seq_one_letter_code
_entity_poly.pdbx_strand_id
1 'polypeptide(L)'
;MRVSVRLVPLVRGLVGTTNSSFSGALGTVKHESSSSLFRLIEPAVLEGGADGQGPVFTGTSVEPGGTTVLRCGRKTDGSRRDPSAADAERNIRQNGSDRECQHALQRRPARLRRDLVQPGGTAPCCHEHNPSIRVLQWNILAQALGEGKDGFIRCPLDALNWQERKYLILEEIVTHRPDILCLQEVDHFYDTFEPIMTSLGYHGSFLPKPWSPCLDVEQNNGPDGCALFYRSSRFSLQAVSHLRLSAMMLPTNQVAIVQTLGCRATGRRLCVAVTHLKARSGWERLRSAQGADLLQSLRRITSRGGGQSEAASASVPLVVCGDFNAEPSEDVYRRFSSSPLGLNSAYKLLSSDGQTEPAYTTWKIRPSGESCSTLDYIWYSHDALRVDRLLNIPTEEQIGPDRLPSYHYPSDHLSLLCDISFREEPHRLSVTAALDQ
;
A
#
# COMPACT_ATOMS: atom_id res chain seq x y z
N MET A 1 45.22 -2.40 1.87
CA MET A 1 45.03 -3.36 0.74
C MET A 1 44.08 -2.72 -0.24
N ARG A 2 44.57 -2.36 -1.44
CA ARG A 2 43.76 -1.81 -2.53
C ARG A 2 43.18 -2.97 -3.34
N VAL A 3 41.86 -2.99 -3.55
CA VAL A 3 41.22 -3.83 -4.56
C VAL A 3 40.58 -2.87 -5.57
N SER A 4 41.22 -2.75 -6.73
CA SER A 4 40.69 -2.03 -7.89
C SER A 4 39.66 -2.88 -8.60
N VAL A 5 38.47 -2.32 -8.85
CA VAL A 5 37.51 -2.86 -9.81
C VAL A 5 37.63 -2.04 -11.09
N ARG A 6 38.21 -2.62 -12.14
CA ARG A 6 38.23 -2.07 -13.50
C ARG A 6 36.89 -2.36 -14.18
N LEU A 7 36.17 -1.33 -14.57
CA LEU A 7 35.12 -1.43 -15.58
C LEU A 7 35.75 -1.60 -16.96
N VAL A 8 35.42 -2.68 -17.64
CA VAL A 8 35.79 -2.93 -19.04
C VAL A 8 34.58 -2.58 -19.91
N PRO A 9 34.70 -1.66 -20.89
CA PRO A 9 33.63 -1.44 -21.86
C PRO A 9 33.66 -2.54 -22.92
N LEU A 10 32.50 -3.15 -23.16
CA LEU A 10 32.29 -4.15 -24.20
C LEU A 10 32.20 -3.42 -25.56
N VAL A 11 33.27 -3.46 -26.36
CA VAL A 11 33.24 -3.06 -27.78
C VAL A 11 33.68 -4.24 -28.64
N ARG A 12 32.73 -4.76 -29.43
CA ARG A 12 32.94 -5.46 -30.72
C ARG A 12 31.89 -4.82 -31.64
N GLY A 13 32.19 -4.23 -32.79
CA GLY A 13 33.22 -4.54 -33.75
C GLY A 13 32.53 -4.96 -35.04
N LEU A 14 32.06 -3.99 -35.83
CA LEU A 14 31.66 -4.18 -37.22
C LEU A 14 32.47 -3.18 -38.06
N VAL A 15 33.39 -3.74 -38.85
CA VAL A 15 34.17 -3.04 -39.87
C VAL A 15 33.30 -2.97 -41.12
N GLY A 16 33.15 -1.76 -41.66
CA GLY A 16 32.48 -1.49 -42.93
C GLY A 16 32.86 -0.11 -43.42
N THR A 17 33.93 -0.06 -44.19
CA THR A 17 34.45 1.11 -44.91
C THR A 17 33.42 1.69 -45.88
N THR A 18 33.26 3.00 -45.94
CA THR A 18 33.36 3.80 -47.19
C THR A 18 33.35 5.31 -46.90
N ASN A 19 34.19 6.01 -47.66
CA ASN A 19 34.40 7.45 -47.68
C ASN A 19 33.14 8.22 -48.12
N SER A 20 32.88 9.37 -47.49
CA SER A 20 32.60 10.62 -48.21
C SER A 20 32.63 11.82 -47.26
N SER A 21 33.60 12.69 -47.53
CA SER A 21 33.73 14.08 -47.11
C SER A 21 32.46 14.91 -47.32
N PHE A 22 32.06 15.75 -46.34
CA PHE A 22 31.51 17.07 -46.62
C PHE A 22 31.75 18.03 -45.44
N SER A 23 32.05 19.27 -45.80
CA SER A 23 32.63 20.31 -44.95
C SER A 23 31.60 21.22 -44.31
N GLY A 24 31.92 21.74 -43.12
CA GLY A 24 31.75 23.16 -42.77
C GLY A 24 30.35 23.62 -42.31
N ALA A 25 30.27 24.01 -41.04
CA ALA A 25 29.89 25.38 -40.63
C ALA A 25 30.01 25.52 -39.11
N LEU A 26 30.96 26.35 -38.67
CA LEU A 26 31.02 26.88 -37.32
C LEU A 26 29.81 27.82 -37.10
N GLY A 27 29.06 27.57 -36.03
CA GLY A 27 28.04 28.48 -35.50
C GLY A 27 28.30 28.73 -34.02
N THR A 28 29.01 29.81 -33.70
CA THR A 28 29.10 30.37 -32.36
C THR A 28 27.80 31.08 -32.00
N VAL A 29 27.11 30.62 -30.95
CA VAL A 29 26.07 31.41 -30.27
C VAL A 29 26.31 31.38 -28.77
N LYS A 30 26.17 32.57 -28.19
CA LYS A 30 26.62 33.04 -26.88
C LYS A 30 25.99 32.29 -25.71
N HIS A 31 26.83 31.94 -24.74
CA HIS A 31 26.42 31.69 -23.36
C HIS A 31 25.95 33.00 -22.73
N GLU A 32 24.65 33.12 -22.42
CA GLU A 32 24.18 34.06 -21.41
C GLU A 32 23.89 33.29 -20.13
N SER A 33 24.67 33.65 -19.12
CA SER A 33 24.56 33.32 -17.72
C SER A 33 23.30 33.94 -17.11
N SER A 34 22.46 33.12 -16.48
CA SER A 34 21.63 33.59 -15.36
C SER A 34 21.70 32.57 -14.23
N SER A 35 22.43 32.97 -13.20
CA SER A 35 22.64 32.29 -11.95
C SER A 35 21.46 32.56 -11.00
N SER A 36 20.81 31.51 -10.52
CA SER A 36 20.10 31.55 -9.24
C SER A 36 20.33 30.23 -8.51
N LEU A 37 20.97 30.36 -7.34
CA LEU A 37 21.40 29.29 -6.46
C LEU A 37 20.23 28.48 -5.92
N PHE A 38 20.29 27.15 -6.05
CA PHE A 38 19.79 26.24 -5.01
C PHE A 38 20.87 25.19 -4.75
N ARG A 39 21.51 25.30 -3.57
CA ARG A 39 22.45 24.29 -3.05
C ARG A 39 21.64 23.05 -2.66
N LEU A 40 21.90 21.94 -3.34
CA LEU A 40 21.59 20.61 -2.82
C LEU A 40 22.35 20.43 -1.49
N ILE A 41 21.63 20.03 -0.45
CA ILE A 41 22.24 19.44 0.74
C ILE A 41 22.51 17.98 0.40
N GLU A 42 23.74 17.66 0.02
CA GLU A 42 24.23 16.29 0.05
C GLU A 42 24.33 15.82 1.52
N PRO A 43 23.93 14.59 1.85
CA PRO A 43 24.19 14.05 3.17
C PRO A 43 25.69 13.77 3.32
N ALA A 44 26.35 14.51 4.20
CA ALA A 44 27.71 14.23 4.64
C ALA A 44 27.76 12.85 5.30
N VAL A 45 28.40 11.89 4.63
CA VAL A 45 28.82 10.62 5.22
C VAL A 45 30.03 10.94 6.10
N LEU A 46 29.84 10.96 7.42
CA LEU A 46 30.92 10.91 8.39
C LEU A 46 31.19 9.44 8.71
N GLU A 47 32.33 8.93 8.24
CA GLU A 47 32.90 7.67 8.73
C GLU A 47 33.38 7.84 10.18
N GLY A 48 33.07 6.84 11.02
CA GLY A 48 33.85 6.54 12.23
C GLY A 48 33.02 6.39 13.51
N GLY A 49 32.97 5.15 14.03
CA GLY A 49 32.63 4.87 15.43
C GLY A 49 31.70 3.67 15.59
N ALA A 50 32.29 2.49 15.80
CA ALA A 50 31.56 1.29 16.20
C ALA A 50 30.93 1.50 17.58
N ASP A 51 29.61 1.62 17.64
CA ASP A 51 28.76 1.04 18.68
C ASP A 51 27.30 1.07 18.23
N GLY A 52 26.66 -0.11 18.24
CA GLY A 52 25.32 -0.31 17.70
C GLY A 52 24.24 0.25 18.62
N GLN A 53 23.50 1.24 18.13
CA GLN A 53 22.11 1.54 18.50
C GLN A 53 21.53 2.55 17.51
N GLY A 54 20.59 2.12 16.67
CA GLY A 54 19.82 3.01 15.78
C GLY A 54 18.86 3.90 16.57
N PRO A 55 18.39 5.03 16.00
CA PRO A 55 17.54 5.98 16.70
C PRO A 55 16.19 5.35 17.07
N VAL A 56 15.79 5.49 18.34
CA VAL A 56 14.49 5.07 18.89
C VAL A 56 13.55 6.27 18.93
N PHE A 57 12.40 6.19 18.26
CA PHE A 57 11.34 7.21 18.33
C PHE A 57 10.45 6.96 19.56
N THR A 58 10.24 7.98 20.40
CA THR A 58 9.27 7.93 21.50
C THR A 58 8.30 9.11 21.47
N GLY A 59 7.00 8.81 21.38
CA GLY A 59 5.90 9.67 21.83
C GLY A 59 5.11 10.40 20.73
N THR A 60 3.80 10.16 20.68
CA THR A 60 2.80 11.02 20.04
C THR A 60 1.91 11.62 21.15
N SER A 61 1.89 12.94 21.30
CA SER A 61 0.88 13.63 22.11
C SER A 61 -0.23 14.15 21.20
N VAL A 62 -1.48 13.76 21.48
CA VAL A 62 -2.67 14.29 20.81
C VAL A 62 -3.17 15.47 21.63
N GLU A 63 -3.00 16.69 21.12
CA GLU A 63 -3.65 17.88 21.66
C GLU A 63 -5.06 18.01 21.06
N PRO A 64 -6.06 18.49 21.83
CA PRO A 64 -7.41 18.74 21.32
C PRO A 64 -7.38 19.98 20.42
N GLY A 65 -7.02 19.75 19.14
CA GLY A 65 -6.73 20.84 18.21
C GLY A 65 -6.00 20.37 16.94
N GLY A 66 -6.44 19.25 16.36
CA GLY A 66 -6.37 19.03 14.90
C GLY A 66 -5.02 18.98 14.18
N THR A 67 -3.87 18.79 14.84
CA THR A 67 -2.59 18.61 14.13
C THR A 67 -1.80 17.42 14.69
N THR A 68 -1.56 16.39 13.87
CA THR A 68 -0.60 15.33 14.22
C THR A 68 0.78 15.74 13.71
N VAL A 69 1.68 16.09 14.62
CA VAL A 69 3.07 16.44 14.28
C VAL A 69 3.97 15.24 14.55
N LEU A 70 4.68 14.76 13.52
CA LEU A 70 5.76 13.79 13.70
C LEU A 70 6.97 14.50 14.31
N ARG A 71 7.29 14.22 15.58
CA ARG A 71 8.47 14.79 16.25
C ARG A 71 9.59 13.75 16.35
N CYS A 72 10.80 14.16 15.99
CA CYS A 72 12.03 13.40 16.19
C CYS A 72 12.74 13.94 17.44
N GLY A 73 12.91 13.11 18.47
CA GLY A 73 13.67 13.45 19.68
C GLY A 73 14.76 12.44 19.95
N ARG A 74 16.00 12.90 20.19
CA ARG A 74 17.08 12.06 20.72
C ARG A 74 16.97 11.98 22.25
N LYS A 75 17.02 10.78 22.82
CA LYS A 75 17.29 10.60 24.25
C LYS A 75 18.80 10.59 24.46
N THR A 76 19.31 11.54 25.23
CA THR A 76 20.67 11.45 25.82
C THR A 76 20.51 11.08 27.29
N ASP A 77 21.08 9.95 27.67
CA ASP A 77 21.18 9.52 29.06
C ASP A 77 22.17 10.41 29.83
N GLY A 78 21.89 10.67 31.09
CA GLY A 78 22.49 11.77 31.84
C GLY A 78 23.90 11.49 32.36
N SER A 79 24.79 12.49 32.27
CA SER A 79 25.56 12.98 33.42
C SER A 79 26.30 14.28 33.08
N ARG A 80 26.41 15.16 34.09
CA ARG A 80 27.05 16.50 34.14
C ARG A 80 26.22 17.68 33.60
N ARG A 81 25.75 18.49 34.55
CA ARG A 81 25.13 19.79 34.32
C ARG A 81 26.21 20.82 34.01
N ASP A 82 26.28 21.27 32.76
CA ASP A 82 26.96 22.51 32.38
C ASP A 82 25.91 23.64 32.32
N PRO A 83 26.13 24.82 32.94
CA PRO A 83 25.10 25.86 33.04
C PRO A 83 24.76 26.61 31.73
N SER A 84 25.34 26.25 30.58
CA SER A 84 25.07 26.96 29.30
C SER A 84 24.01 26.31 28.40
N ALA A 85 23.41 25.19 28.82
CA ALA A 85 22.39 24.48 28.03
C ALA A 85 20.97 25.08 28.15
N ALA A 86 20.70 25.87 29.20
CA ALA A 86 19.38 26.45 29.44
C ALA A 86 18.99 27.55 28.43
N ASP A 87 19.98 28.24 27.85
CA ASP A 87 19.76 29.28 26.84
C ASP A 87 19.63 28.69 25.43
N ALA A 88 20.22 27.52 25.18
CA ALA A 88 20.06 26.78 23.93
C ALA A 88 18.70 26.06 23.83
N GLU A 89 18.19 25.52 24.95
CA GLU A 89 16.86 24.88 24.99
C GLU A 89 15.69 25.89 24.90
N ARG A 90 15.92 27.17 25.25
CA ARG A 90 14.93 28.23 25.02
C ARG A 90 14.87 28.70 23.56
N ASN A 91 15.98 28.63 22.83
CA ASN A 91 16.06 29.07 21.42
C ASN A 91 15.59 28.03 20.39
N ILE A 92 15.38 26.76 20.78
CA ILE A 92 14.75 25.75 19.91
C ILE A 92 13.21 25.79 20.02
N ARG A 93 12.66 26.45 21.05
CA ARG A 93 11.20 26.56 21.28
C ARG A 93 10.52 27.67 20.47
N GLN A 94 11.28 28.48 19.74
CA GLN A 94 10.76 29.49 18.83
C GLN A 94 11.75 29.63 17.68
N ASN A 95 11.49 29.05 16.51
CA ASN A 95 11.88 29.58 15.19
C ASN A 95 11.49 28.63 14.04
N GLY A 96 10.70 29.14 13.07
CA GLY A 96 10.56 28.62 11.70
C GLY A 96 9.51 27.53 11.46
N SER A 97 9.77 26.31 11.93
CA SER A 97 9.14 25.09 11.37
C SER A 97 7.62 24.98 11.60
N ASP A 98 7.12 25.35 12.78
CA ASP A 98 5.68 25.25 13.08
C ASP A 98 4.86 26.32 12.34
N ARG A 99 5.42 27.52 12.14
CA ARG A 99 4.77 28.60 11.39
C ARG A 99 4.73 28.32 9.88
N GLU A 100 5.81 27.77 9.34
CA GLU A 100 5.86 27.36 7.93
C GLU A 100 4.91 26.19 7.66
N CYS A 101 4.86 25.18 8.54
CA CYS A 101 3.86 24.12 8.46
C CYS A 101 2.44 24.69 8.56
N GLN A 102 2.14 25.55 9.53
CA GLN A 102 0.82 26.16 9.66
C GLN A 102 0.44 27.00 8.43
N HIS A 103 1.37 27.78 7.88
CA HIS A 103 1.13 28.58 6.68
C HIS A 103 0.93 27.72 5.42
N ALA A 104 1.68 26.62 5.29
CA ALA A 104 1.51 25.65 4.22
C ALA A 104 0.17 24.89 4.32
N LEU A 105 -0.29 24.62 5.55
CA LEU A 105 -1.57 23.95 5.82
C LEU A 105 -2.78 24.90 5.70
N GLN A 106 -2.61 26.20 5.96
CA GLN A 106 -3.70 27.21 5.87
C GLN A 106 -4.35 27.30 4.49
N ARG A 107 -3.60 27.01 3.42
CA ARG A 107 -4.11 27.03 2.05
C ARG A 107 -4.64 25.67 1.58
N ARG A 108 -4.48 24.61 2.39
CA ARG A 108 -4.91 23.27 2.04
C ARG A 108 -6.31 23.03 2.60
N PRO A 109 -7.23 22.53 1.77
CA PRO A 109 -8.59 22.31 2.21
C PRO A 109 -8.66 21.07 3.13
N ALA A 110 -9.64 21.03 4.04
CA ALA A 110 -9.68 20.03 5.11
C ALA A 110 -9.80 18.60 4.57
N ARG A 111 -9.00 17.66 5.09
CA ARG A 111 -8.99 16.27 4.58
C ARG A 111 -10.34 15.58 4.76
N LEU A 112 -10.63 14.66 3.84
CA LEU A 112 -11.77 13.77 3.91
C LEU A 112 -11.60 12.82 5.10
N ARG A 113 -12.34 13.06 6.19
CA ARG A 113 -12.35 12.17 7.36
C ARG A 113 -13.42 11.10 7.20
N ARG A 114 -13.02 9.87 7.50
CA ARG A 114 -13.85 8.67 7.39
C ARG A 114 -13.86 7.94 8.72
N ASP A 115 -15.02 7.46 9.11
CA ASP A 115 -15.25 6.82 10.40
C ASP A 115 -15.22 5.30 10.26
N LEU A 116 -14.68 4.64 11.28
CA LEU A 116 -14.80 3.19 11.44
C LEU A 116 -16.17 2.86 12.00
N VAL A 117 -16.96 2.14 11.24
CA VAL A 117 -18.30 1.67 11.62
C VAL A 117 -18.28 0.18 11.91
N GLN A 118 -19.17 -0.25 12.80
CA GLN A 118 -19.41 -1.68 13.05
C GLN A 118 -20.49 -2.18 12.09
N PRO A 119 -20.27 -3.32 11.41
CA PRO A 119 -21.32 -3.93 10.60
C PRO A 119 -22.51 -4.36 11.47
N GLY A 120 -23.72 -4.31 10.92
CA GLY A 120 -24.94 -4.66 11.64
C GLY A 120 -24.91 -6.12 12.13
N GLY A 121 -25.26 -6.35 13.40
CA GLY A 121 -25.40 -7.70 13.97
C GLY A 121 -24.14 -8.34 14.54
N THR A 122 -22.99 -7.67 14.53
CA THR A 122 -21.77 -8.17 15.20
C THR A 122 -21.62 -7.57 16.59
N ALA A 123 -21.70 -8.40 17.64
CA ALA A 123 -21.38 -7.96 19.01
C ALA A 123 -19.89 -7.59 19.13
N PRO A 124 -19.53 -6.57 19.93
CA PRO A 124 -18.14 -6.24 20.21
C PRO A 124 -17.47 -7.42 20.92
N CYS A 125 -16.44 -7.97 20.29
CA CYS A 125 -15.66 -9.08 20.80
C CYS A 125 -14.24 -8.58 21.10
N CYS A 126 -14.03 -8.04 22.29
CA CYS A 126 -12.69 -7.71 22.78
C CYS A 126 -12.16 -8.91 23.57
N HIS A 127 -11.42 -9.80 22.92
CA HIS A 127 -10.66 -10.83 23.64
C HIS A 127 -9.21 -10.37 23.69
N GLU A 128 -8.65 -10.22 24.90
CA GLU A 128 -7.22 -9.90 25.11
C GLU A 128 -6.29 -10.85 24.31
N HIS A 129 -6.75 -12.08 24.08
CA HIS A 129 -6.03 -13.15 23.41
C HIS A 129 -6.30 -13.25 21.89
N ASN A 130 -7.16 -12.39 21.33
CA ASN A 130 -7.48 -12.38 19.90
C ASN A 130 -7.69 -10.94 19.40
N PRO A 131 -6.62 -10.11 19.42
CA PRO A 131 -6.71 -8.71 19.00
C PRO A 131 -7.02 -8.61 17.51
N SER A 132 -7.85 -7.63 17.14
CA SER A 132 -8.22 -7.40 15.75
C SER A 132 -6.99 -7.05 14.89
N ILE A 133 -7.05 -7.50 13.65
CA ILE A 133 -6.05 -7.31 12.60
C ILE A 133 -6.62 -6.30 11.63
N ARG A 134 -5.95 -5.16 11.48
CA ARG A 134 -6.36 -4.13 10.54
C ARG A 134 -5.77 -4.40 9.16
N VAL A 135 -6.61 -4.57 8.15
CA VAL A 135 -6.22 -4.74 6.76
C VAL A 135 -6.65 -3.51 5.97
N LEU A 136 -5.72 -2.92 5.22
CA LEU A 136 -5.98 -1.82 4.28
C LEU A 136 -5.66 -2.26 2.85
N GLN A 137 -6.59 -2.02 1.94
CA GLN A 137 -6.51 -2.30 0.51
C GLN A 137 -6.64 -0.98 -0.26
N TRP A 138 -5.73 -0.70 -1.18
CA TRP A 138 -5.79 0.55 -1.94
C TRP A 138 -5.06 0.51 -3.28
N ASN A 139 -5.77 0.82 -4.37
CA ASN A 139 -5.11 1.28 -5.59
C ASN A 139 -4.68 2.73 -5.36
N ILE A 140 -3.37 2.98 -5.30
CA ILE A 140 -2.84 4.29 -4.95
C ILE A 140 -2.67 5.22 -6.14
N LEU A 141 -3.03 4.78 -7.36
CA LEU A 141 -2.83 5.46 -8.63
C LEU A 141 -1.34 5.72 -8.92
N ALA A 142 -0.77 5.05 -9.91
CA ALA A 142 0.65 5.24 -10.25
C ALA A 142 0.90 6.68 -10.67
N GLN A 143 2.01 7.27 -10.24
CA GLN A 143 2.34 8.66 -10.56
C GLN A 143 2.44 8.88 -12.07
N ALA A 144 3.16 8.00 -12.76
CA ALA A 144 3.30 8.07 -14.21
C ALA A 144 1.95 8.00 -14.93
N LEU A 145 1.00 7.19 -14.45
CA LEU A 145 -0.32 7.08 -15.06
C LEU A 145 -1.18 8.31 -14.79
N GLY A 146 -1.15 8.82 -13.56
CA GLY A 146 -1.91 10.01 -13.15
C GLY A 146 -1.59 11.25 -13.97
N GLU A 147 -0.29 11.50 -14.21
CA GLU A 147 0.15 12.64 -15.03
C GLU A 147 0.04 12.39 -16.54
N GLY A 148 0.36 11.18 -17.00
CA GLY A 148 0.60 10.92 -18.43
C GLY A 148 -0.56 10.30 -19.21
N LYS A 149 -1.36 9.43 -18.58
CA LYS A 149 -2.32 8.57 -19.31
C LYS A 149 -3.76 8.71 -18.86
N ASP A 150 -3.98 9.10 -17.61
CA ASP A 150 -5.29 8.97 -17.01
C ASP A 150 -6.27 10.08 -17.37
N GLY A 151 -5.75 11.28 -17.60
CA GLY A 151 -6.52 12.41 -18.15
C GLY A 151 -7.63 12.90 -17.22
N PHE A 152 -7.34 13.12 -15.93
CA PHE A 152 -8.33 13.60 -14.97
C PHE A 152 -8.74 15.07 -15.26
N ILE A 153 -9.78 15.26 -16.10
CA ILE A 153 -10.13 16.59 -16.64
C ILE A 153 -10.71 17.57 -15.62
N ARG A 154 -11.10 17.10 -14.44
CA ARG A 154 -11.59 17.92 -13.32
C ARG A 154 -10.61 18.01 -12.16
N CYS A 155 -9.51 17.27 -12.21
CA CYS A 155 -8.48 17.34 -11.18
C CYS A 155 -7.48 18.47 -11.50
N PRO A 156 -7.21 19.38 -10.56
CA PRO A 156 -6.12 20.35 -10.71
C PRO A 156 -4.77 19.63 -10.89
N LEU A 157 -3.99 20.03 -11.89
CA LEU A 157 -2.69 19.42 -12.16
C LEU A 157 -1.76 19.44 -10.95
N ASP A 158 -1.82 20.52 -10.15
CA ASP A 158 -0.99 20.63 -8.94
C ASP A 158 -1.34 19.59 -7.88
N ALA A 159 -2.60 19.11 -7.85
CA ALA A 159 -3.02 18.02 -6.96
C ALA A 159 -2.50 16.65 -7.42
N LEU A 160 -2.13 16.52 -8.70
CA LEU A 160 -1.54 15.31 -9.26
C LEU A 160 -0.03 15.22 -9.03
N ASN A 161 0.63 16.32 -8.66
CA ASN A 161 2.07 16.35 -8.42
C ASN A 161 2.50 15.31 -7.38
N TRP A 162 3.57 14.56 -7.67
CA TRP A 162 4.06 13.51 -6.77
C TRP A 162 4.37 14.02 -5.37
N GLN A 163 4.97 15.21 -5.28
CA GLN A 163 5.34 15.81 -4.00
C GLN A 163 4.12 16.07 -3.11
N GLU A 164 2.94 16.23 -3.69
CA GLU A 164 1.67 16.39 -2.97
C GLU A 164 1.04 15.04 -2.65
N ARG A 165 0.88 14.19 -3.67
CA ARG A 165 0.22 12.89 -3.56
C ARG A 165 0.93 11.98 -2.56
N LYS A 166 2.27 11.94 -2.58
CA LYS A 166 3.08 11.14 -1.66
C LYS A 166 2.70 11.37 -0.21
N TYR A 167 2.62 12.63 0.23
CA TYR A 167 2.32 12.93 1.63
C TYR A 167 0.88 12.59 2.00
N LEU A 168 -0.08 12.80 1.10
CA LEU A 168 -1.47 12.40 1.32
C LEU A 168 -1.61 10.87 1.45
N ILE A 169 -0.91 10.10 0.62
CA ILE A 169 -0.89 8.62 0.70
C ILE A 169 -0.30 8.18 2.05
N LEU A 170 0.86 8.73 2.42
CA LEU A 170 1.51 8.39 3.68
C LEU A 170 0.66 8.78 4.90
N GLU A 171 -0.01 9.94 4.85
CA GLU A 171 -0.85 10.42 5.94
C GLU A 171 -2.11 9.54 6.11
N GLU A 172 -2.72 9.05 5.02
CA GLU A 172 -3.79 8.03 5.05
C GLU A 172 -3.31 6.76 5.77
N ILE A 173 -2.15 6.22 5.37
CA ILE A 173 -1.57 5.00 5.96
C ILE A 173 -1.25 5.22 7.45
N VAL A 174 -0.62 6.33 7.83
CA VAL A 174 -0.22 6.62 9.22
C VAL A 174 -1.42 6.92 10.11
N THR A 175 -2.48 7.54 9.57
CA THR A 175 -3.72 7.77 10.30
C THR A 175 -4.39 6.46 10.67
N HIS A 176 -4.46 5.52 9.72
CA HIS A 176 -5.13 4.24 9.93
C HIS A 176 -4.25 3.18 10.61
N ARG A 177 -2.92 3.27 10.52
CA ARG A 177 -1.96 2.31 11.10
C ARG A 177 -2.35 0.84 10.83
N PRO A 178 -2.51 0.43 9.57
CA PRO A 178 -2.92 -0.94 9.26
C PRO A 178 -1.89 -1.95 9.75
N ASP A 179 -2.30 -3.14 10.16
CA ASP A 179 -1.34 -4.21 10.45
C ASP A 179 -0.88 -4.91 9.16
N ILE A 180 -1.72 -4.90 8.13
CA ILE A 180 -1.48 -5.43 6.77
C ILE A 180 -1.94 -4.37 5.76
N LEU A 181 -1.09 -4.06 4.78
CA LEU A 181 -1.34 -3.05 3.74
C LEU A 181 -1.10 -3.66 2.36
N CYS A 182 -2.15 -3.68 1.54
CA CYS A 182 -2.17 -4.21 0.19
C CYS A 182 -2.36 -3.06 -0.80
N LEU A 183 -1.38 -2.84 -1.67
CA LEU A 183 -1.38 -1.72 -2.63
C LEU A 183 -1.32 -2.21 -4.08
N GLN A 184 -1.97 -1.46 -4.97
CA GLN A 184 -1.83 -1.58 -6.42
C GLN A 184 -1.35 -0.26 -7.01
N GLU A 185 -0.79 -0.34 -8.22
CA GLU A 185 -0.24 0.81 -8.95
C GLU A 185 0.89 1.52 -8.20
N VAL A 186 1.74 0.74 -7.55
CA VAL A 186 2.92 1.28 -6.86
C VAL A 186 4.07 1.39 -7.85
N ASP A 187 4.42 2.60 -8.27
CA ASP A 187 5.59 2.92 -9.09
C ASP A 187 6.73 3.61 -8.31
N HIS A 188 6.47 4.02 -7.07
CA HIS A 188 7.45 4.63 -6.14
C HIS A 188 7.84 3.72 -4.97
N PHE A 189 7.94 2.40 -5.20
CA PHE A 189 8.20 1.43 -4.13
C PHE A 189 9.57 1.65 -3.48
N TYR A 190 10.65 1.62 -4.26
CA TYR A 190 12.02 1.61 -3.73
C TYR A 190 12.50 2.98 -3.23
N ASP A 191 12.12 4.08 -3.90
CA ASP A 191 12.56 5.42 -3.55
C ASP A 191 11.78 6.03 -2.38
N THR A 192 10.52 5.62 -2.19
CA THR A 192 9.61 6.24 -1.22
C THR A 192 9.02 5.25 -0.22
N PHE A 193 8.22 4.28 -0.69
CA PHE A 193 7.41 3.48 0.23
C PHE A 193 8.25 2.51 1.07
N GLU A 194 9.20 1.79 0.48
CA GLU A 194 10.06 0.84 1.20
C GLU A 194 10.84 1.50 2.34
N PRO A 195 11.63 2.58 2.13
CA PRO A 195 12.40 3.18 3.22
C PRO A 195 11.51 3.79 4.32
N ILE A 196 10.42 4.48 3.95
CA ILE A 196 9.52 5.11 4.92
C ILE A 196 8.77 4.05 5.72
N MET A 197 8.17 3.06 5.05
CA MET A 197 7.41 2.00 5.72
C MET A 197 8.31 1.13 6.60
N THR A 198 9.56 0.87 6.19
CA THR A 198 10.56 0.20 7.03
C THR A 198 10.82 0.98 8.32
N SER A 199 10.99 2.31 8.24
CA SER A 199 11.18 3.16 9.42
C SER A 199 9.96 3.15 10.37
N LEU A 200 8.76 2.89 9.84
CA LEU A 200 7.52 2.76 10.60
C LEU A 200 7.29 1.34 11.15
N GLY A 201 8.22 0.41 10.94
CA GLY A 201 8.17 -0.96 11.44
C GLY A 201 7.36 -1.94 10.57
N TYR A 202 7.27 -1.66 9.27
CA TYR A 202 6.68 -2.57 8.29
C TYR A 202 7.77 -3.28 7.47
N HIS A 203 7.50 -4.52 7.09
CA HIS A 203 8.22 -5.19 6.00
C HIS A 203 7.35 -5.26 4.76
N GLY A 204 7.91 -4.96 3.60
CA GLY A 204 7.23 -4.94 2.32
C GLY A 204 7.74 -5.99 1.33
N SER A 205 6.89 -6.43 0.43
CA SER A 205 7.27 -7.10 -0.81
C SER A 205 6.64 -6.39 -1.99
N PHE A 206 7.38 -6.29 -3.10
CA PHE A 206 6.95 -5.65 -4.34
C PHE A 206 7.08 -6.61 -5.51
N LEU A 207 6.09 -6.56 -6.41
CA LEU A 207 6.09 -7.32 -7.64
C LEU A 207 5.59 -6.42 -8.77
N PRO A 208 6.48 -5.94 -9.66
CA PRO A 208 6.08 -5.12 -10.79
C PRO A 208 5.33 -5.94 -11.84
N LYS A 209 4.44 -5.29 -12.59
CA LYS A 209 3.90 -5.85 -13.82
C LYS A 209 5.05 -6.01 -14.83
N PRO A 210 5.19 -7.16 -15.51
CA PRO A 210 6.29 -7.40 -16.46
C PRO A 210 6.39 -6.32 -17.56
N TRP A 211 5.24 -5.85 -18.04
CA TRP A 211 5.10 -4.82 -19.06
C TRP A 211 4.17 -3.72 -18.54
N SER A 212 4.61 -3.02 -17.49
CA SER A 212 3.83 -1.93 -16.88
C SER A 212 3.54 -0.82 -17.90
N PRO A 213 2.30 -0.29 -17.95
CA PRO A 213 1.97 0.87 -18.77
C PRO A 213 2.68 2.16 -18.33
N CYS A 214 3.28 2.22 -17.13
CA CYS A 214 4.06 3.38 -16.70
C CYS A 214 5.28 3.59 -17.61
N LEU A 215 5.83 2.53 -18.19
CA LEU A 215 7.00 2.57 -19.04
C LEU A 215 6.76 3.31 -20.37
N ASP A 216 5.51 3.49 -20.79
CA ASP A 216 5.19 4.28 -21.99
C ASP A 216 5.02 5.78 -21.68
N VAL A 217 5.18 6.21 -20.42
CA VAL A 217 5.09 7.62 -20.01
C VAL A 217 6.50 8.19 -19.91
N GLU A 218 6.72 9.38 -20.47
CA GLU A 218 7.99 10.09 -20.32
C GLU A 218 8.25 10.43 -18.84
N GLN A 219 9.52 10.39 -18.41
CA GLN A 219 9.91 10.67 -17.02
C GLN A 219 9.25 9.75 -15.96
N ASN A 220 8.86 8.53 -16.34
CA ASN A 220 8.34 7.54 -15.38
C ASN A 220 9.40 7.09 -14.35
N ASN A 221 8.93 6.56 -13.22
CA ASN A 221 9.78 6.01 -12.15
C ASN A 221 9.93 4.47 -12.25
N GLY A 222 9.84 3.91 -13.46
CA GLY A 222 9.85 2.47 -13.70
C GLY A 222 8.46 1.83 -13.68
N PRO A 223 8.39 0.49 -13.60
CA PRO A 223 7.12 -0.22 -13.70
C PRO A 223 6.30 -0.15 -12.41
N ASP A 224 4.98 0.09 -12.54
CA ASP A 224 4.04 -0.12 -11.44
C ASP A 224 3.86 -1.60 -11.09
N GLY A 225 3.39 -1.86 -9.88
CA GLY A 225 3.13 -3.21 -9.40
C GLY A 225 2.19 -3.29 -8.21
N CYS A 226 2.10 -4.51 -7.67
CA CYS A 226 1.49 -4.75 -6.37
C CYS A 226 2.54 -4.67 -5.28
N ALA A 227 2.16 -4.11 -4.12
CA ALA A 227 2.96 -4.15 -2.91
C ALA A 227 2.15 -4.72 -1.74
N LEU A 228 2.79 -5.51 -0.89
CA LEU A 228 2.20 -6.07 0.32
C LEU A 228 3.12 -5.79 1.50
N PHE A 229 2.65 -4.97 2.44
CA PHE A 229 3.34 -4.68 3.69
C PHE A 229 2.63 -5.31 4.88
N TYR A 230 3.40 -5.72 5.88
CA TYR A 230 2.86 -6.12 7.18
C TYR A 230 3.67 -5.52 8.31
N ARG A 231 3.04 -5.28 9.46
CA ARG A 231 3.69 -4.73 10.65
C ARG A 231 4.48 -5.82 11.37
N SER A 232 5.80 -5.66 11.45
CA SER A 232 6.72 -6.68 11.98
C SER A 232 6.49 -7.00 13.45
N SER A 233 5.94 -6.06 14.22
CA SER A 233 5.57 -6.26 15.62
C SER A 233 4.34 -7.15 15.81
N ARG A 234 3.51 -7.33 14.76
CA ARG A 234 2.27 -8.13 14.81
C ARG A 234 2.42 -9.46 14.08
N PHE A 235 3.26 -9.51 13.05
CA PHE A 235 3.42 -10.69 12.20
C PHE A 235 4.89 -11.05 11.96
N SER A 236 5.11 -12.34 11.70
CA SER A 236 6.33 -12.85 11.06
C SER A 236 5.99 -13.44 9.69
N LEU A 237 6.82 -13.18 8.69
CA LEU A 237 6.70 -13.82 7.38
C LEU A 237 7.14 -15.28 7.47
N GLN A 238 6.29 -16.19 7.01
CA GLN A 238 6.60 -17.62 6.94
C GLN A 238 6.87 -18.08 5.51
N ALA A 239 6.11 -17.56 4.55
CA ALA A 239 6.31 -17.84 3.13
C ALA A 239 5.80 -16.68 2.28
N VAL A 240 6.45 -16.45 1.13
CA VAL A 240 6.04 -15.50 0.11
C VAL A 240 5.97 -16.20 -1.25
N SER A 241 4.99 -15.84 -2.07
CA SER A 241 4.84 -16.32 -3.44
C SER A 241 4.53 -15.15 -4.35
N HIS A 242 5.40 -14.93 -5.33
CA HIS A 242 5.21 -13.94 -6.39
C HIS A 242 4.59 -14.66 -7.59
N LEU A 243 3.37 -14.27 -7.96
CA LEU A 243 2.60 -14.93 -9.00
C LEU A 243 2.46 -14.01 -10.20
N ARG A 244 2.82 -14.51 -11.37
CA ARG A 244 2.39 -13.94 -12.66
C ARG A 244 1.12 -14.69 -13.08
N LEU A 245 0.00 -13.99 -13.15
CA LEU A 245 -1.29 -14.60 -13.42
C LEU A 245 -1.34 -15.12 -14.85
N SER A 246 -2.00 -16.26 -15.03
CA SER A 246 -2.19 -16.89 -16.33
C SER A 246 -3.66 -16.90 -16.75
N ALA A 247 -3.90 -16.94 -18.05
CA ALA A 247 -5.22 -17.15 -18.62
C ALA A 247 -5.11 -18.26 -19.67
N MET A 248 -5.82 -19.37 -19.46
CA MET A 248 -5.71 -20.56 -20.33
C MET A 248 -4.26 -21.02 -20.51
N MET A 249 -3.50 -21.10 -19.41
CA MET A 249 -2.08 -21.47 -19.36
C MET A 249 -1.10 -20.47 -20.01
N LEU A 250 -1.59 -19.34 -20.54
CA LEU A 250 -0.73 -18.28 -21.08
C LEU A 250 -0.45 -17.24 -20.00
N PRO A 251 0.82 -16.88 -19.75
CA PRO A 251 1.17 -15.88 -18.76
C PRO A 251 0.69 -14.49 -19.20
N THR A 252 -0.13 -13.86 -18.37
CA THR A 252 -0.65 -12.50 -18.61
C THR A 252 0.34 -11.44 -18.12
N ASN A 253 -0.06 -10.16 -18.18
CA ASN A 253 0.75 -9.06 -17.63
C ASN A 253 0.43 -8.75 -16.16
N GLN A 254 -0.63 -9.36 -15.61
CA GLN A 254 -1.07 -9.09 -14.25
C GLN A 254 -0.36 -9.99 -13.26
N VAL A 255 -0.24 -9.51 -12.03
CA VAL A 255 0.56 -10.14 -10.98
C VAL A 255 -0.21 -10.17 -9.67
N ALA A 256 0.20 -11.07 -8.78
CA ALA A 256 -0.28 -11.13 -7.41
C ALA A 256 0.86 -11.49 -6.45
N ILE A 257 0.83 -10.96 -5.24
CA ILE A 257 1.71 -11.36 -4.14
C ILE A 257 0.86 -12.12 -3.13
N VAL A 258 1.36 -13.25 -2.66
CA VAL A 258 0.73 -14.03 -1.59
C VAL A 258 1.74 -14.24 -0.47
N GLN A 259 1.40 -13.84 0.75
CA GLN A 259 2.21 -14.05 1.93
C GLN A 259 1.46 -14.89 2.96
N THR A 260 2.12 -15.91 3.52
CA THR A 260 1.66 -16.60 4.72
C THR A 260 2.35 -15.98 5.92
N LEU A 261 1.55 -15.40 6.82
CA LEU A 261 1.99 -14.65 7.99
C LEU A 261 1.65 -15.42 9.27
N GLY A 262 2.58 -15.47 10.22
CA GLY A 262 2.33 -15.93 11.58
C GLY A 262 1.94 -14.77 12.49
N CYS A 263 0.72 -14.78 13.01
CA CYS A 263 0.27 -13.80 14.01
C CYS A 263 1.01 -14.05 15.32
N ARG A 264 1.75 -13.04 15.79
CA ARG A 264 2.55 -13.16 17.03
C ARG A 264 1.70 -13.22 18.29
N ALA A 265 0.55 -12.55 18.29
CA ALA A 265 -0.34 -12.51 19.45
C ALA A 265 -1.10 -13.84 19.67
N THR A 266 -1.53 -14.48 18.58
CA THR A 266 -2.39 -15.68 18.66
C THR A 266 -1.66 -16.98 18.29
N GLY A 267 -0.45 -16.90 17.73
CA GLY A 267 0.25 -18.04 17.14
C GLY A 267 -0.37 -18.58 15.85
N ARG A 268 -1.54 -18.05 15.42
CA ARG A 268 -2.28 -18.52 14.25
C ARG A 268 -1.66 -17.99 12.96
N ARG A 269 -1.87 -18.71 11.86
CA ARG A 269 -1.45 -18.28 10.53
C ARG A 269 -2.57 -17.57 9.79
N LEU A 270 -2.19 -16.63 8.94
CA LEU A 270 -3.06 -15.90 8.03
C LEU A 270 -2.38 -15.82 6.67
N CYS A 271 -3.07 -16.24 5.62
CA CYS A 271 -2.63 -16.02 4.25
C CYS A 271 -3.23 -14.71 3.75
N VAL A 272 -2.42 -13.84 3.15
CA VAL A 272 -2.83 -12.56 2.60
C VAL A 272 -2.38 -12.52 1.15
N ALA A 273 -3.28 -12.13 0.26
CA ALA A 273 -2.98 -11.91 -1.14
C ALA A 273 -3.34 -10.48 -1.57
N VAL A 274 -2.54 -9.93 -2.48
CA VAL A 274 -2.83 -8.69 -3.19
C VAL A 274 -2.73 -8.92 -4.69
N THR A 275 -3.65 -8.37 -5.47
CA THR A 275 -3.65 -8.47 -6.94
C THR A 275 -4.16 -7.19 -7.60
N HIS A 276 -3.85 -7.03 -8.89
CA HIS A 276 -4.43 -6.02 -9.77
C HIS A 276 -4.76 -6.70 -11.10
N LEU A 277 -6.05 -6.92 -11.41
CA LEU A 277 -6.48 -7.63 -12.61
C LEU A 277 -6.51 -6.73 -13.86
N LYS A 278 -6.84 -7.32 -15.02
CA LYS A 278 -6.83 -6.60 -16.30
C LYS A 278 -7.88 -5.48 -16.33
N ALA A 279 -7.40 -4.26 -16.49
CA ALA A 279 -8.23 -3.06 -16.67
C ALA A 279 -8.94 -2.96 -18.04
N ARG A 280 -9.90 -2.03 -18.10
CA ARG A 280 -10.76 -1.66 -19.25
C ARG A 280 -11.86 -2.68 -19.57
N SER A 281 -12.94 -2.20 -20.19
CA SER A 281 -14.02 -3.03 -20.71
C SER A 281 -13.55 -3.90 -21.90
N GLY A 282 -14.29 -4.99 -22.17
CA GLY A 282 -13.97 -5.97 -23.20
C GLY A 282 -12.98 -7.06 -22.75
N TRP A 283 -12.53 -7.02 -21.49
CA TRP A 283 -11.57 -7.97 -20.91
C TRP A 283 -12.18 -8.83 -19.78
N GLU A 284 -13.51 -8.88 -19.67
CA GLU A 284 -14.26 -9.58 -18.62
C GLU A 284 -13.88 -11.08 -18.57
N ARG A 285 -13.79 -11.72 -19.75
CA ARG A 285 -13.37 -13.13 -19.86
C ARG A 285 -11.91 -13.34 -19.43
N LEU A 286 -11.03 -12.39 -19.73
CA LEU A 286 -9.63 -12.45 -19.31
C LEU A 286 -9.52 -12.29 -17.79
N ARG A 287 -10.22 -11.32 -17.18
CA ARG A 287 -10.31 -11.18 -15.72
C ARG A 287 -10.85 -12.43 -15.06
N SER A 288 -11.89 -13.03 -15.63
CA SER A 288 -12.47 -14.30 -15.16
C SER A 288 -11.44 -15.45 -15.15
N ALA A 289 -10.62 -15.56 -16.21
CA ALA A 289 -9.55 -16.55 -16.29
C ALA A 289 -8.40 -16.26 -15.31
N GLN A 290 -7.98 -14.99 -15.19
CA GLN A 290 -6.97 -14.56 -14.21
C GLN A 290 -7.42 -14.85 -12.77
N GLY A 291 -8.68 -14.57 -12.46
CA GLY A 291 -9.26 -14.87 -11.15
C GLY A 291 -9.31 -16.37 -10.86
N ALA A 292 -9.62 -17.19 -11.86
CA ALA A 292 -9.60 -18.65 -11.71
C ALA A 292 -8.18 -19.19 -11.41
N ASP A 293 -7.17 -18.70 -12.12
CA ASP A 293 -5.76 -19.04 -11.88
C ASP A 293 -5.28 -18.60 -10.50
N LEU A 294 -5.67 -17.39 -10.08
CA LEU A 294 -5.40 -16.88 -8.73
C LEU A 294 -6.05 -17.77 -7.65
N LEU A 295 -7.34 -18.09 -7.77
CA LEU A 295 -8.04 -18.98 -6.82
C LEU A 295 -7.39 -20.38 -6.73
N GLN A 296 -6.97 -20.94 -7.87
CA GLN A 296 -6.26 -22.23 -7.91
C GLN A 296 -4.92 -22.14 -7.15
N SER A 297 -4.15 -21.08 -7.39
CA SER A 297 -2.89 -20.83 -6.68
C SER A 297 -3.09 -20.62 -5.19
N LEU A 298 -4.11 -19.86 -4.79
CA LEU A 298 -4.45 -19.61 -3.39
C LEU A 298 -4.83 -20.92 -2.69
N ARG A 299 -5.69 -21.75 -3.29
CA ARG A 299 -6.06 -23.06 -2.75
C ARG A 299 -4.85 -23.96 -2.49
N ARG A 300 -3.89 -23.98 -3.43
CA ARG A 300 -2.66 -24.75 -3.27
C ARG A 300 -1.78 -24.21 -2.14
N ILE A 301 -1.65 -22.88 -2.02
CA ILE A 301 -0.83 -22.23 -0.99
C ILE A 301 -1.43 -22.45 0.40
N THR A 302 -2.73 -22.22 0.57
CA THR A 302 -3.40 -22.34 1.88
C THR A 302 -3.50 -23.78 2.37
N SER A 303 -3.52 -24.76 1.45
CA SER A 303 -3.50 -26.19 1.79
C SER A 303 -2.10 -26.68 2.23
N ARG A 304 -1.03 -26.20 1.59
CA ARG A 304 0.37 -26.53 1.95
C ARG A 304 0.81 -25.91 3.26
N GLY A 305 0.12 -24.86 3.67
CA GLY A 305 0.27 -24.27 4.98
C GLY A 305 -0.30 -25.10 6.11
N GLY A 306 -0.79 -26.33 5.96
CA GLY A 306 -1.10 -27.20 7.12
C GLY A 306 0.21 -27.77 7.70
N GLY A 307 0.47 -27.62 9.01
CA GLY A 307 1.64 -28.27 9.62
C GLY A 307 1.46 -29.80 9.64
N GLN A 308 2.56 -30.56 9.70
CA GLN A 308 2.57 -32.04 9.76
C GLN A 308 2.01 -32.63 11.10
N SER A 309 1.03 -31.98 11.73
CA SER A 309 0.38 -32.50 12.93
C SER A 309 -0.99 -33.06 12.56
N GLU A 310 -1.23 -34.33 12.89
CA GLU A 310 -2.44 -35.11 12.60
C GLU A 310 -3.72 -34.61 13.32
N ALA A 311 -3.67 -33.45 13.97
CA ALA A 311 -4.82 -32.81 14.60
C ALA A 311 -5.42 -31.72 13.68
N ALA A 312 -6.36 -32.14 12.83
CA ALA A 312 -7.23 -31.33 11.96
C ALA A 312 -6.54 -30.50 10.86
N SER A 313 -6.61 -31.02 9.63
CA SER A 313 -6.16 -30.41 8.37
C SER A 313 -6.98 -29.17 7.96
N ALA A 314 -7.05 -28.14 8.80
CA ALA A 314 -7.72 -26.89 8.46
C ALA A 314 -6.83 -26.04 7.54
N SER A 315 -7.38 -25.60 6.40
CA SER A 315 -6.73 -24.65 5.49
C SER A 315 -6.38 -23.36 6.24
N VAL A 316 -5.22 -22.77 5.94
CA VAL A 316 -4.86 -21.46 6.51
C VAL A 316 -5.93 -20.42 6.10
N PRO A 317 -6.50 -19.64 7.05
CA PRO A 317 -7.45 -18.57 6.73
C PRO A 317 -6.86 -17.57 5.74
N LEU A 318 -7.69 -17.04 4.85
CA LEU A 318 -7.26 -16.23 3.72
C LEU A 318 -7.93 -14.86 3.70
N VAL A 319 -7.15 -13.83 3.36
CA VAL A 319 -7.62 -12.51 2.95
C VAL A 319 -7.09 -12.22 1.55
N VAL A 320 -7.94 -11.76 0.63
CA VAL A 320 -7.53 -11.34 -0.72
C VAL A 320 -7.97 -9.90 -0.95
N CYS A 321 -6.99 -9.02 -1.11
CA CYS A 321 -7.17 -7.62 -1.43
C CYS A 321 -6.88 -7.41 -2.92
N GLY A 322 -7.58 -6.48 -3.57
CA GLY A 322 -7.16 -6.05 -4.89
C GLY A 322 -8.14 -5.12 -5.59
N ASP A 323 -7.61 -4.45 -6.62
CA ASP A 323 -8.39 -3.86 -7.69
C ASP A 323 -8.64 -4.93 -8.75
N PHE A 324 -9.87 -5.40 -8.81
CA PHE A 324 -10.28 -6.46 -9.73
C PHE A 324 -10.66 -5.91 -11.09
N ASN A 325 -10.76 -4.58 -11.26
CA ASN A 325 -11.24 -3.93 -12.47
C ASN A 325 -12.54 -4.54 -13.00
N ALA A 326 -13.38 -5.03 -12.09
CA ALA A 326 -14.60 -5.75 -12.40
C ALA A 326 -15.68 -5.37 -11.40
N GLU A 327 -16.87 -5.08 -11.91
CA GLU A 327 -18.04 -4.85 -11.07
C GLU A 327 -18.61 -6.17 -10.51
N PRO A 328 -19.47 -6.12 -9.47
CA PRO A 328 -20.07 -7.32 -8.86
C PRO A 328 -20.87 -8.20 -9.83
N SER A 329 -21.29 -7.64 -10.97
CA SER A 329 -22.03 -8.36 -12.01
C SER A 329 -21.14 -9.30 -12.85
N GLU A 330 -19.82 -9.09 -12.86
CA GLU A 330 -18.90 -9.86 -13.71
C GLU A 330 -18.62 -11.28 -13.20
N ASP A 331 -18.22 -12.16 -14.14
CA ASP A 331 -17.92 -13.57 -13.84
C ASP A 331 -16.80 -13.74 -12.80
N VAL A 332 -15.80 -12.86 -12.81
CA VAL A 332 -14.67 -12.95 -11.86
C VAL A 332 -15.13 -12.76 -10.41
N TYR A 333 -16.05 -11.81 -10.17
CA TYR A 333 -16.65 -11.61 -8.85
C TYR A 333 -17.44 -12.85 -8.42
N ARG A 334 -18.30 -13.38 -9.30
CA ARG A 334 -19.07 -14.62 -9.05
C ARG A 334 -18.17 -15.81 -8.72
N ARG A 335 -17.01 -15.94 -9.39
CA ARG A 335 -16.02 -17.00 -9.08
C ARG A 335 -15.46 -16.89 -7.67
N PHE A 336 -15.13 -15.67 -7.22
CA PHE A 336 -14.63 -15.45 -5.87
C PHE A 336 -15.72 -15.73 -4.83
N SER A 337 -16.93 -15.21 -5.04
CA SER A 337 -18.06 -15.39 -4.12
C SER A 337 -18.55 -16.84 -4.03
N SER A 338 -18.44 -17.65 -5.09
CA SER A 338 -18.83 -19.07 -5.09
C SER A 338 -17.66 -20.02 -4.92
N SER A 339 -16.47 -19.50 -4.60
CA SER A 339 -15.26 -20.29 -4.47
C SER A 339 -15.37 -21.30 -3.32
N PRO A 340 -14.86 -22.54 -3.47
CA PRO A 340 -14.77 -23.49 -2.37
C PRO A 340 -13.79 -23.05 -1.26
N LEU A 341 -13.10 -21.91 -1.42
CA LEU A 341 -12.31 -21.29 -0.36
C LEU A 341 -13.17 -20.55 0.68
N GLY A 342 -14.50 -20.54 0.54
CA GLY A 342 -15.43 -19.95 1.51
C GLY A 342 -15.23 -18.45 1.66
N LEU A 343 -15.02 -17.74 0.53
CA LEU A 343 -14.74 -16.31 0.54
C LEU A 343 -16.04 -15.50 0.54
N ASN A 344 -16.09 -14.47 1.38
CA ASN A 344 -17.09 -13.42 1.32
C ASN A 344 -16.40 -12.05 1.17
N SER A 345 -17.10 -11.07 0.61
CA SER A 345 -16.59 -9.69 0.49
C SER A 345 -16.94 -8.90 1.75
N ALA A 346 -15.93 -8.29 2.38
CA ALA A 346 -16.09 -7.58 3.65
C ALA A 346 -17.00 -6.35 3.52
N TYR A 347 -16.93 -5.63 2.40
CA TYR A 347 -17.62 -4.36 2.22
C TYR A 347 -19.12 -4.49 1.96
N LYS A 348 -19.61 -5.68 1.60
CA LYS A 348 -21.05 -6.00 1.64
C LYS A 348 -21.68 -5.77 3.01
N LEU A 349 -20.91 -5.89 4.09
CA LEU A 349 -21.43 -5.75 5.45
C LEU A 349 -21.75 -4.30 5.84
N LEU A 350 -21.46 -3.32 4.97
CA LEU A 350 -21.93 -1.94 5.11
C LEU A 350 -23.40 -1.77 4.71
N SER A 351 -23.95 -2.65 3.86
CA SER A 351 -25.35 -2.58 3.49
C SER A 351 -26.24 -3.12 4.60
N SER A 352 -27.49 -2.65 4.64
CA SER A 352 -28.47 -3.09 5.64
C SER A 352 -28.80 -4.57 5.57
N ASP A 353 -28.71 -5.18 4.38
CA ASP A 353 -28.90 -6.63 4.17
C ASP A 353 -27.61 -7.45 4.38
N GLY A 354 -26.45 -6.80 4.52
CA GLY A 354 -25.14 -7.46 4.57
C GLY A 354 -24.78 -8.22 3.28
N GLN A 355 -25.53 -8.03 2.20
CA GLN A 355 -25.39 -8.76 0.93
C GLN A 355 -25.07 -7.87 -0.26
N THR A 356 -25.22 -6.56 -0.14
CA THR A 356 -25.07 -5.61 -1.25
C THR A 356 -23.73 -4.90 -1.16
N GLU A 357 -22.94 -4.97 -2.24
CA GLU A 357 -21.67 -4.25 -2.36
C GLU A 357 -21.87 -2.72 -2.32
N PRO A 358 -20.85 -1.93 -1.93
CA PRO A 358 -20.96 -0.48 -1.96
C PRO A 358 -21.26 0.01 -3.38
N ALA A 359 -21.87 1.19 -3.47
CA ALA A 359 -22.19 1.79 -4.77
C ALA A 359 -20.93 2.06 -5.61
N TYR A 360 -19.82 2.40 -4.95
CA TYR A 360 -18.55 2.65 -5.61
C TYR A 360 -17.35 2.46 -4.67
N THR A 361 -16.20 2.20 -5.27
CA THR A 361 -14.87 2.27 -4.64
C THR A 361 -13.94 3.19 -5.42
N THR A 362 -14.32 3.58 -6.63
CA THR A 362 -13.63 4.59 -7.45
C THR A 362 -14.64 5.51 -8.10
N TRP A 363 -14.33 6.80 -8.17
CA TRP A 363 -15.18 7.81 -8.78
C TRP A 363 -14.36 8.93 -9.40
N LYS A 364 -14.39 9.06 -10.73
CA LYS A 364 -13.48 9.93 -11.49
C LYS A 364 -14.12 10.46 -12.77
N ILE A 365 -13.57 11.56 -13.28
CA ILE A 365 -14.00 12.18 -14.54
C ILE A 365 -12.81 12.25 -15.51
N ARG A 366 -12.96 11.61 -16.67
CA ARG A 366 -11.95 11.50 -17.74
C ARG A 366 -12.55 12.00 -19.05
N PRO A 367 -11.80 12.12 -20.17
CA PRO A 367 -12.36 12.57 -21.45
C PRO A 367 -13.47 11.66 -21.97
N SER A 368 -13.47 10.38 -21.57
CA SER A 368 -14.52 9.40 -21.88
C SER A 368 -15.81 9.61 -21.09
N GLY A 369 -15.82 10.50 -20.10
CA GLY A 369 -16.96 10.75 -19.22
C GLY A 369 -16.66 10.49 -17.74
N GLU A 370 -17.71 10.65 -16.93
CA GLU A 370 -17.71 10.31 -15.50
C GLU A 370 -17.86 8.80 -15.31
N SER A 371 -17.03 8.21 -14.45
CA SER A 371 -17.02 6.79 -14.12
C SER A 371 -17.11 6.64 -12.60
N CYS A 372 -18.09 5.87 -12.15
CA CYS A 372 -18.35 5.59 -10.74
C CYS A 372 -18.70 4.10 -10.62
N SER A 373 -17.79 3.31 -10.03
CA SER A 373 -17.88 1.84 -10.02
C SER A 373 -17.27 1.25 -8.76
N THR A 374 -17.69 0.04 -8.41
CA THR A 374 -17.07 -0.80 -7.36
C THR A 374 -16.14 -1.81 -8.01
N LEU A 375 -14.84 -1.62 -7.84
CA LEU A 375 -13.78 -2.43 -8.45
C LEU A 375 -12.83 -3.03 -7.41
N ASP A 376 -12.83 -2.51 -6.19
CA ASP A 376 -11.92 -2.88 -5.12
C ASP A 376 -12.60 -3.78 -4.11
N TYR A 377 -11.92 -4.84 -3.68
CA TYR A 377 -12.50 -5.82 -2.76
C TYR A 377 -11.51 -6.24 -1.68
N ILE A 378 -12.05 -6.52 -0.50
CA ILE A 378 -11.38 -7.30 0.55
C ILE A 378 -12.18 -8.59 0.77
N TRP A 379 -11.74 -9.66 0.12
CA TRP A 379 -12.30 -10.99 0.33
C TRP A 379 -11.69 -11.63 1.57
N TYR A 380 -12.47 -12.39 2.33
CA TYR A 380 -11.99 -13.08 3.52
C TYR A 380 -12.64 -14.45 3.68
N SER A 381 -11.93 -15.41 4.28
CA SER A 381 -12.47 -16.73 4.66
C SER A 381 -13.55 -16.58 5.73
N HIS A 382 -14.82 -16.61 5.32
CA HIS A 382 -15.96 -16.29 6.16
C HIS A 382 -16.11 -17.20 7.39
N ASP A 383 -15.76 -18.47 7.22
CA ASP A 383 -15.91 -19.50 8.27
C ASP A 383 -14.79 -19.42 9.33
N ALA A 384 -13.67 -18.75 9.03
CA ALA A 384 -12.50 -18.68 9.91
C ALA A 384 -12.21 -17.27 10.44
N LEU A 385 -12.74 -16.24 9.78
CA LEU A 385 -12.51 -14.83 10.10
C LEU A 385 -13.86 -14.12 10.25
N ARG A 386 -13.91 -13.14 11.14
CA ARG A 386 -15.02 -12.21 11.32
C ARG A 386 -14.53 -10.80 11.01
N VAL A 387 -15.39 -9.98 10.39
CA VAL A 387 -15.16 -8.55 10.22
C VAL A 387 -15.76 -7.82 11.42
N ASP A 388 -14.93 -7.07 12.14
CA ASP A 388 -15.31 -6.37 13.36
C ASP A 388 -15.65 -4.89 13.10
N ARG A 389 -14.93 -4.24 12.20
CA ARG A 389 -15.16 -2.84 11.79
C ARG A 389 -14.81 -2.63 10.32
N LEU A 390 -15.44 -1.65 9.70
CA LEU A 390 -15.21 -1.22 8.32
C LEU A 390 -15.04 0.30 8.27
N LEU A 391 -14.15 0.79 7.42
CA LEU A 391 -14.06 2.21 7.13
C LEU A 391 -15.17 2.59 6.14
N ASN A 392 -16.05 3.52 6.53
CA ASN A 392 -17.21 3.92 5.73
C ASN A 392 -16.81 4.42 4.33
N ILE A 393 -17.74 4.34 3.38
CA ILE A 393 -17.60 4.98 2.06
C ILE A 393 -18.15 6.41 2.18
N PRO A 394 -17.41 7.44 1.73
CA PRO A 394 -17.89 8.82 1.69
C PRO A 394 -19.22 8.97 0.94
N THR A 395 -19.97 10.04 1.19
CA THR A 395 -21.12 10.40 0.34
C THR A 395 -20.66 11.18 -0.89
N GLU A 396 -21.55 11.33 -1.87
CA GLU A 396 -21.27 12.17 -3.05
C GLU A 396 -20.90 13.61 -2.64
N GLU A 397 -21.60 14.18 -1.66
CA GLU A 397 -21.34 15.53 -1.16
C GLU A 397 -19.97 15.64 -0.51
N GLN A 398 -19.52 14.59 0.19
CA GLN A 398 -18.19 14.54 0.81
C GLN A 398 -17.07 14.40 -0.23
N ILE A 399 -17.32 13.71 -1.35
CA ILE A 399 -16.39 13.62 -2.48
C ILE A 399 -16.32 14.94 -3.25
N GLY A 400 -17.45 15.63 -3.37
CA GLY A 400 -17.56 16.87 -4.11
C GLY A 400 -17.76 16.66 -5.62
N PRO A 401 -18.04 17.74 -6.36
CA PRO A 401 -18.46 17.69 -7.77
C PRO A 401 -17.35 17.29 -8.73
N ASP A 402 -16.08 17.53 -8.39
CA ASP A 402 -14.93 17.25 -9.25
C ASP A 402 -14.39 15.82 -9.09
N ARG A 403 -14.98 15.04 -8.16
CA ARG A 403 -14.67 13.64 -7.89
C ARG A 403 -13.20 13.45 -7.48
N LEU A 404 -12.65 12.26 -7.77
CA LEU A 404 -11.28 11.87 -7.40
C LEU A 404 -10.38 11.77 -8.65
N PRO A 405 -9.06 12.01 -8.53
CA PRO A 405 -8.37 12.54 -7.35
C PRO A 405 -8.59 14.05 -7.19
N SER A 406 -8.21 14.61 -6.04
CA SER A 406 -8.37 16.04 -5.74
C SER A 406 -7.29 16.51 -4.75
N TYR A 407 -7.30 17.79 -4.38
CA TYR A 407 -6.45 18.30 -3.29
C TYR A 407 -6.66 17.58 -1.95
N HIS A 408 -7.80 16.91 -1.77
CA HIS A 408 -8.17 16.21 -0.55
C HIS A 408 -7.83 14.72 -0.57
N TYR A 409 -7.64 14.14 -1.76
CA TYR A 409 -7.52 12.70 -1.89
C TYR A 409 -6.60 12.32 -3.07
N PRO A 410 -5.54 11.53 -2.84
CA PRO A 410 -4.44 11.37 -3.78
C PRO A 410 -4.66 10.28 -4.83
N SER A 411 -5.79 9.58 -4.81
CA SER A 411 -6.08 8.49 -5.75
C SER A 411 -7.50 8.66 -6.28
N ASP A 412 -7.76 8.11 -7.46
CA ASP A 412 -9.11 7.97 -8.01
C ASP A 412 -9.89 6.80 -7.38
N HIS A 413 -9.23 5.94 -6.60
CA HIS A 413 -9.82 4.87 -5.80
C HIS A 413 -9.78 5.22 -4.32
N LEU A 414 -10.85 4.91 -3.58
CA LEU A 414 -10.92 5.03 -2.13
C LEU A 414 -10.18 3.86 -1.47
N SER A 415 -9.46 4.16 -0.39
CA SER A 415 -8.90 3.14 0.49
C SER A 415 -10.03 2.32 1.12
N LEU A 416 -9.90 1.00 1.07
CA LEU A 416 -10.77 0.07 1.79
C LEU A 416 -10.03 -0.41 3.04
N LEU A 417 -10.69 -0.45 4.19
CA LEU A 417 -10.12 -0.88 5.45
C LEU A 417 -11.15 -1.67 6.24
N CYS A 418 -10.73 -2.84 6.72
CA CYS A 418 -11.49 -3.60 7.69
C CYS A 418 -10.60 -4.03 8.86
N ASP A 419 -11.18 -4.04 10.05
CA ASP A 419 -10.63 -4.78 11.19
C ASP A 419 -11.26 -6.18 11.18
N ILE A 420 -10.42 -7.21 11.21
CA ILE A 420 -10.86 -8.60 11.26
C ILE A 420 -10.32 -9.30 12.50
N SER A 421 -11.05 -10.29 13.01
CA SER A 421 -10.58 -11.18 14.07
C SER A 421 -10.73 -12.63 13.62
N PHE A 422 -9.89 -13.51 14.16
CA PHE A 422 -10.12 -14.93 13.94
C PHE A 422 -11.38 -15.38 14.68
N ARG A 423 -12.17 -16.27 14.08
CA ARG A 423 -13.25 -16.94 14.82
C ARG A 423 -12.64 -17.93 15.81
N GLU A 424 -13.28 -18.05 16.98
CA GLU A 424 -12.93 -19.08 17.96
C GLU A 424 -13.32 -20.45 17.39
N GLU A 425 -12.42 -21.42 17.51
CA GLU A 425 -12.77 -22.82 17.24
C GLU A 425 -13.82 -23.23 18.28
N PRO A 426 -14.93 -23.89 17.91
CA PRO A 426 -15.84 -24.43 18.90
C PRO A 426 -15.03 -25.37 19.79
N HIS A 427 -14.92 -25.03 21.08
CA HIS A 427 -14.19 -25.82 22.05
C HIS A 427 -14.61 -27.29 21.89
N ARG A 428 -13.66 -28.16 21.49
CA ARG A 428 -13.78 -29.58 21.82
C ARG A 428 -13.85 -29.60 23.34
N LEU A 429 -15.03 -29.88 23.89
CA LEU A 429 -15.21 -30.17 25.31
C LEU A 429 -14.12 -31.18 25.68
N SER A 430 -13.12 -30.73 26.43
CA SER A 430 -12.15 -31.61 27.05
C SER A 430 -12.93 -32.42 28.07
N VAL A 431 -13.38 -33.62 27.67
CA VAL A 431 -13.85 -34.64 28.58
C VAL A 431 -12.62 -35.16 29.32
N THR A 432 -12.15 -34.39 30.29
CA THR A 432 -11.13 -34.80 31.26
C THR A 432 -11.49 -34.18 32.60
N ALA A 433 -12.67 -34.54 33.12
CA ALA A 433 -13.04 -34.36 34.52
C ALA A 433 -14.32 -35.18 34.82
N ALA A 434 -14.17 -36.50 35.00
CA ALA A 434 -15.07 -37.36 35.81
C ALA A 434 -14.67 -38.84 35.69
N LEU A 435 -13.41 -39.17 36.00
CA LEU A 435 -13.01 -40.51 36.43
C LEU A 435 -11.93 -40.29 37.49
N ASP A 436 -12.38 -39.80 38.66
CA ASP A 436 -11.70 -39.95 39.96
C ASP A 436 -12.55 -39.23 41.01
N GLN A 437 -13.57 -39.95 41.51
CA GLN A 437 -14.02 -39.96 42.90
C GLN A 437 -15.12 -40.99 43.11
#